data_AF-A0A670J1W7-F1
#
_entry.id   AF-A0A670J1W7-F1
#
_cell.length_a   1.000
_cell.length_b   1.000
_cell.length_c   1.000
_cell.angle_alpha   90.00
_cell.angle_beta   90.00
_cell.angle_gamma   90.00
#
_symmetry.space_group_name_H-M   'P 1'
#
loop_
_entity.id
_entity.type
_entity.pdbx_description
1 polymer ?
#
loop_
_entity_poly.entity_id
_entity_poly.type
_entity_poly.pdbx_seq_one_letter_code
_entity_poly.pdbx_strand_id
1 'polypeptide(L)'
;MQGLTRVVIQNNRTGGHQVEKPSLTNPLAPCSASSPDSDMQASVFRVFPGAWSRSGARVTMSQDYRDLTAVDVEDDDDEIQLRKASQKRSPGLSWRQRICPSRRLVLILLGVSTILTIAIIVFGSKGSQRSSQLSGMRDTLTSLNQSIGDGIVSLQQKGTDTATKITQLEAKVKKLTEEAEAAKTRLLSQMTTLQRSFRGMNCDLQNFKNNRTEACCPKGWDIFRKSCYWESRLGRPWEEAKADCEARDAHLVIINSYEEQRFVAVRVRPQFMWIGLSDATGSWKWVDGTPYTVRQSDWAPGQPDNWYGHGLGGGEDCAHLHHDGSWNDDHCSRNYGWVCEMEAVD
;
A
#
# COMPACT_ATOMS: atom_id res chain seq x y z
N MET A 1 -31.06 78.61 -39.58
CA MET A 1 -31.01 79.39 -38.33
C MET A 1 -31.72 78.59 -37.26
N GLN A 2 -31.00 78.30 -36.18
CA GLN A 2 -31.39 77.41 -35.10
C GLN A 2 -32.50 78.03 -34.25
N GLY A 3 -33.40 77.19 -33.73
CA GLY A 3 -34.41 77.59 -32.75
C GLY A 3 -34.83 76.41 -31.88
N LEU A 4 -35.28 76.75 -30.66
CA LEU A 4 -35.86 75.92 -29.59
C LEU A 4 -34.81 75.34 -28.64
N THR A 5 -34.35 76.10 -27.65
CA THR A 5 -35.03 76.59 -26.42
C THR A 5 -35.29 75.47 -25.40
N ARG A 6 -34.52 75.60 -24.32
CA ARG A 6 -34.44 74.82 -23.08
C ARG A 6 -35.70 75.01 -22.24
N VAL A 7 -36.31 73.94 -21.74
CA VAL A 7 -37.26 74.01 -20.62
C VAL A 7 -36.68 73.22 -19.45
N VAL A 8 -36.40 73.97 -18.39
CA VAL A 8 -36.03 73.50 -17.06
C VAL A 8 -37.32 73.46 -16.25
N ILE A 9 -37.61 72.34 -15.57
CA ILE A 9 -38.58 72.30 -14.46
C ILE A 9 -37.85 71.74 -13.25
N GLN A 10 -37.78 72.55 -12.20
CA GLN A 10 -37.27 72.24 -10.87
C GLN A 10 -38.44 72.11 -9.88
N ASN A 11 -38.35 71.09 -9.02
CA ASN A 11 -38.78 70.98 -7.60
C ASN A 11 -40.28 71.19 -7.27
N ASN A 12 -40.90 70.56 -6.26
CA ASN A 12 -40.42 70.22 -4.92
C ASN A 12 -41.49 69.39 -4.14
N ARG A 13 -41.13 68.95 -2.92
CA ARG A 13 -41.95 68.59 -1.74
C ARG A 13 -42.37 67.12 -1.54
N THR A 14 -41.68 66.38 -0.65
CA THR A 14 -41.75 66.28 0.84
C THR A 14 -42.79 65.26 1.32
N GLY A 15 -42.32 64.29 2.10
CA GLY A 15 -43.17 63.37 2.86
C GLY A 15 -42.36 62.22 3.45
N GLY A 16 -41.67 62.46 4.56
CA GLY A 16 -41.02 61.41 5.34
C GLY A 16 -42.06 60.61 6.14
N HIS A 17 -41.84 59.32 6.28
CA HIS A 17 -42.37 58.48 7.36
C HIS A 17 -41.27 57.53 7.79
N GLN A 18 -40.80 57.71 9.02
CA GLN A 18 -40.07 56.69 9.76
C GLN A 18 -41.06 55.68 10.31
N VAL A 19 -40.72 54.40 10.24
CA VAL A 19 -41.33 53.35 11.07
C VAL A 19 -40.21 52.46 11.59
N GLU A 20 -40.30 52.21 12.90
CA GLU A 20 -39.30 51.66 13.81
C GLU A 20 -38.97 50.18 13.57
N LYS A 21 -37.76 49.80 14.03
CA LYS A 21 -37.33 48.42 14.31
C LYS A 21 -38.15 47.81 15.46
N PRO A 22 -38.19 46.47 15.54
CA PRO A 22 -37.94 45.85 16.83
C PRO A 22 -36.83 44.80 16.78
N SER A 23 -35.92 44.96 17.73
CA SER A 23 -34.97 43.97 18.25
C SER A 23 -35.63 43.13 19.34
N LEU A 24 -35.49 41.80 19.28
CA LEU A 24 -35.67 40.85 20.40
C LEU A 24 -34.77 39.63 20.12
N THR A 25 -33.61 39.53 20.78
CA THR A 25 -33.31 38.70 21.97
C THR A 25 -33.26 37.19 21.72
N ASN A 26 -32.04 36.63 21.81
CA ASN A 26 -31.77 35.22 22.16
C ASN A 26 -32.40 34.88 23.52
N PRO A 27 -32.79 33.61 23.74
CA PRO A 27 -32.03 32.81 24.70
C PRO A 27 -31.91 31.29 24.41
N LEU A 28 -30.74 30.76 24.79
CA LEU A 28 -30.49 29.45 25.44
C LEU A 28 -30.69 28.12 24.66
N ALA A 29 -29.56 27.47 24.36
CA ALA A 29 -29.35 26.01 24.55
C ALA A 29 -29.23 25.71 26.07
N PRO A 30 -29.42 24.48 26.62
CA PRO A 30 -28.89 23.21 26.10
C PRO A 30 -29.79 21.97 26.28
N CYS A 31 -29.43 20.84 25.63
CA CYS A 31 -29.38 19.52 26.26
C CYS A 31 -28.81 18.46 25.31
N SER A 32 -27.75 17.83 25.80
CA SER A 32 -27.13 16.57 25.40
C SER A 32 -28.06 15.36 25.53
N ALA A 33 -28.00 14.41 24.59
CA ALA A 33 -28.04 12.97 24.90
C ALA A 33 -27.65 12.11 23.68
N SER A 34 -26.62 11.28 23.92
CA SER A 34 -26.41 9.89 23.47
C SER A 34 -26.34 9.52 21.98
N SER A 35 -25.13 9.06 21.62
CA SER A 35 -24.80 8.07 20.58
C SER A 35 -25.69 6.80 20.63
N PRO A 36 -25.63 5.95 19.58
CA PRO A 36 -24.63 4.88 19.62
C PRO A 36 -23.87 4.64 18.31
N ASP A 37 -22.62 4.22 18.53
CA ASP A 37 -21.70 3.42 17.74
C ASP A 37 -22.16 2.81 16.41
N SER A 38 -21.32 3.00 15.39
CA SER A 38 -20.83 1.87 14.58
C SER A 38 -19.48 2.23 13.93
N ASP A 39 -18.41 1.87 14.64
CA ASP A 39 -17.07 1.67 14.08
C ASP A 39 -17.12 0.63 12.96
N MET A 40 -16.64 0.97 11.78
CA MET A 40 -16.19 -0.02 10.80
C MET A 40 -14.77 0.34 10.37
N GLN A 41 -13.82 -0.22 11.12
CA GLN A 41 -12.40 -0.21 10.80
C GLN A 41 -12.18 -0.94 9.47
N ALA A 42 -11.77 -0.20 8.44
CA ALA A 42 -11.15 -0.78 7.26
C ALA A 42 -9.68 -1.08 7.58
N SER A 43 -9.36 -2.34 7.89
CA SER A 43 -7.98 -2.83 7.91
C SER A 43 -7.41 -2.84 6.50
N VAL A 44 -6.61 -1.83 6.16
CA VAL A 44 -5.74 -1.86 4.99
C VAL A 44 -4.48 -2.63 5.36
N PHE A 45 -4.32 -3.85 4.83
CA PHE A 45 -3.05 -4.57 4.82
C PHE A 45 -2.05 -3.79 3.95
N ARG A 46 -1.15 -3.02 4.58
CA ARG A 46 0.08 -2.55 3.92
C ARG A 46 1.14 -3.63 4.06
N VAL A 47 1.40 -4.36 2.97
CA VAL A 47 2.61 -5.17 2.83
C VAL A 47 3.73 -4.24 2.40
N PHE A 48 4.66 -3.93 3.30
CA PHE A 48 5.94 -3.32 2.94
C PHE A 48 6.96 -4.44 2.64
N PRO A 49 7.77 -4.34 1.57
CA PRO A 49 8.88 -5.25 1.34
C PRO A 49 10.02 -4.91 2.30
N GLY A 50 10.38 -5.88 3.15
CA GLY A 50 11.50 -5.77 4.08
C GLY A 50 12.84 -5.75 3.35
N ALA A 51 13.52 -4.60 3.43
CA ALA A 51 14.92 -4.44 3.08
C ALA A 51 15.82 -5.13 4.12
N TRP A 52 16.70 -6.03 3.68
CA TRP A 52 17.76 -6.58 4.52
C TRP A 52 18.94 -5.61 4.53
N SER A 53 19.07 -4.82 5.60
CA SER A 53 20.27 -4.06 5.93
C SER A 53 21.12 -4.88 6.92
N ARG A 54 22.35 -5.23 6.51
CA ARG A 54 23.38 -5.74 7.43
C ARG A 54 23.93 -4.56 8.21
N SER A 55 23.67 -4.52 9.50
CA SER A 55 24.44 -3.71 10.45
C SER A 55 25.05 -4.65 11.48
N GLY A 56 26.38 -4.65 11.57
CA GLY A 56 27.08 -5.32 12.65
C GLY A 56 26.90 -4.56 13.96
N ALA A 57 26.75 -5.30 15.05
CA ALA A 57 27.08 -4.81 16.38
C ALA A 57 27.60 -5.97 17.25
N ARG A 58 28.84 -5.75 17.66
CA ARG A 58 29.66 -6.38 18.69
C ARG A 58 28.91 -6.53 20.02
N VAL A 59 29.01 -7.70 20.65
CA VAL A 59 28.87 -7.87 22.11
C VAL A 59 30.14 -8.56 22.63
N THR A 60 30.74 -7.92 23.62
CA THR A 60 32.02 -8.28 24.25
C THR A 60 31.84 -9.20 25.46
N MET A 61 32.73 -10.19 25.52
CA MET A 61 33.40 -10.85 26.65
C MET A 61 33.04 -10.50 28.11
N SER A 62 32.92 -11.58 28.91
CA SER A 62 33.76 -11.91 30.09
C SER A 62 33.32 -13.29 30.64
N GLN A 63 34.12 -14.18 31.22
CA GLN A 63 35.55 -14.28 31.56
C GLN A 63 35.75 -15.74 32.02
N ASP A 64 36.79 -16.45 31.56
CA ASP A 64 37.92 -16.97 32.36
C ASP A 64 37.99 -18.50 32.11
N TYR A 65 39.12 -19.20 32.01
CA TYR A 65 40.53 -18.86 31.91
C TYR A 65 41.23 -20.04 31.21
N ARG A 66 42.42 -19.78 30.71
CA ARG A 66 43.24 -20.63 29.83
C ARG A 66 44.00 -21.73 30.58
N ASP A 67 44.19 -22.84 29.86
CA ASP A 67 45.48 -23.46 29.48
C ASP A 67 46.46 -23.87 30.58
N LEU A 68 46.94 -25.11 30.52
CA LEU A 68 48.35 -25.44 30.72
C LEU A 68 48.64 -26.87 30.26
N THR A 69 49.58 -26.94 29.34
CA THR A 69 50.36 -28.09 28.91
C THR A 69 51.38 -28.54 29.97
N ALA A 70 51.57 -29.86 30.02
CA ALA A 70 52.85 -30.57 30.21
C ALA A 70 53.55 -30.62 31.59
N VAL A 71 54.28 -31.75 31.72
CA VAL A 71 55.34 -32.16 32.68
C VAL A 71 54.86 -32.49 34.10
N ASP A 72 55.27 -33.56 34.81
CA ASP A 72 56.47 -34.42 34.86
C ASP A 72 56.03 -35.90 35.12
N VAL A 73 56.66 -37.01 34.70
CA VAL A 73 58.03 -37.56 34.89
C VAL A 73 58.41 -37.79 36.36
N GLU A 74 59.13 -38.90 36.57
CA GLU A 74 59.75 -39.45 37.79
C GLU A 74 58.92 -40.59 38.44
N ASP A 75 59.23 -41.85 38.14
CA ASP A 75 60.38 -42.69 38.56
C ASP A 75 60.23 -43.18 40.01
N ASP A 76 60.21 -44.51 40.16
CA ASP A 76 60.93 -45.18 41.23
C ASP A 76 61.14 -46.66 40.91
N ASP A 77 62.41 -47.04 41.04
CA ASP A 77 63.07 -48.29 40.74
C ASP A 77 62.99 -49.32 41.90
N ASP A 78 63.66 -50.46 41.67
CA ASP A 78 64.35 -51.32 42.65
C ASP A 78 63.63 -52.48 43.38
N GLU A 79 63.73 -53.66 42.74
CA GLU A 79 64.64 -54.76 43.09
C GLU A 79 64.98 -55.19 44.57
N ILE A 80 64.94 -56.53 44.75
CA ILE A 80 65.69 -57.45 45.66
C ILE A 80 65.42 -57.50 47.20
N GLN A 81 65.12 -58.72 47.67
CA GLN A 81 65.82 -59.55 48.69
C GLN A 81 64.79 -60.47 49.39
N LEU A 82 64.66 -61.77 49.07
CA LEU A 82 65.59 -62.87 49.34
C LEU A 82 65.90 -63.01 50.85
N ARG A 83 65.35 -64.06 51.48
CA ARG A 83 66.03 -65.07 52.32
C ARG A 83 65.03 -65.77 53.26
N LYS A 84 64.83 -67.08 53.06
CA LYS A 84 65.45 -68.21 53.81
C LYS A 84 64.56 -68.58 55.01
N ALA A 85 64.39 -69.84 55.42
CA ALA A 85 65.19 -71.04 55.24
C ALA A 85 64.26 -72.24 55.56
N SER A 86 64.42 -73.42 54.93
CA SER A 86 65.19 -74.55 55.49
C SER A 86 64.25 -75.67 56.00
N GLN A 87 64.42 -76.99 55.77
CA GLN A 87 65.46 -77.77 55.11
C GLN A 87 65.22 -79.29 55.32
N LYS A 88 65.51 -80.12 54.28
CA LYS A 88 66.05 -81.52 54.27
C LYS A 88 65.27 -82.67 55.00
N ARG A 89 65.42 -83.96 54.67
CA ARG A 89 66.24 -84.72 53.70
C ARG A 89 65.62 -86.12 53.45
N SER A 90 66.01 -86.66 52.29
CA SER A 90 65.95 -87.98 51.62
C SER A 90 66.40 -89.21 52.48
N PRO A 91 66.56 -90.47 51.96
CA PRO A 91 66.55 -90.95 50.55
C PRO A 91 65.92 -92.34 50.23
N GLY A 92 65.87 -92.67 48.93
CA GLY A 92 65.71 -94.04 48.40
C GLY A 92 65.73 -94.10 46.85
N LEU A 93 66.82 -94.64 46.28
CA LEU A 93 67.08 -95.06 44.88
C LEU A 93 65.99 -96.03 44.33
N SER A 94 65.82 -96.42 43.05
CA SER A 94 66.38 -96.24 41.68
C SER A 94 65.43 -97.04 40.74
N TRP A 95 65.26 -96.81 39.44
CA TRP A 95 66.08 -97.27 38.31
C TRP A 95 65.59 -96.64 36.99
N ARG A 96 66.52 -96.56 36.04
CA ARG A 96 66.43 -96.01 34.67
C ARG A 96 65.17 -96.42 33.90
N GLN A 97 64.71 -95.52 33.02
CA GLN A 97 64.62 -95.84 31.58
C GLN A 97 64.54 -94.59 30.69
N ARG A 98 65.31 -94.66 29.59
CA ARG A 98 65.58 -93.63 28.59
C ARG A 98 64.36 -93.37 27.72
N ILE A 99 63.98 -92.10 27.50
CA ILE A 99 63.18 -91.67 26.34
C ILE A 99 63.68 -90.28 25.88
N CYS A 100 63.95 -90.13 24.57
CA CYS A 100 64.71 -89.05 23.92
C CYS A 100 64.14 -87.61 24.05
N PRO A 101 64.97 -86.55 23.90
CA PRO A 101 64.58 -85.14 24.10
C PRO A 101 63.82 -84.51 22.92
N SER A 102 63.74 -85.18 21.76
CA SER A 102 63.07 -84.66 20.55
C SER A 102 61.52 -84.68 20.65
N ARG A 103 60.95 -85.67 21.36
CA ARG A 103 59.48 -85.82 21.46
C ARG A 103 58.80 -84.76 22.33
N ARG A 104 59.48 -84.18 23.33
CA ARG A 104 58.91 -83.11 24.17
C ARG A 104 58.81 -81.77 23.43
N LEU A 105 59.84 -81.41 22.68
CA LEU A 105 59.86 -80.20 21.84
C LEU A 105 58.79 -80.28 20.74
N VAL A 106 58.62 -81.45 20.13
CA VAL A 106 57.56 -81.71 19.14
C VAL A 106 56.17 -81.56 19.77
N LEU A 107 55.93 -82.08 20.98
CA LEU A 107 54.63 -81.93 21.66
C LEU A 107 54.33 -80.48 22.06
N ILE A 108 55.34 -79.72 22.50
CA ILE A 108 55.18 -78.29 22.81
C ILE A 108 54.92 -77.48 21.54
N LEU A 109 55.64 -77.76 20.45
CA LEU A 109 55.41 -77.10 19.16
C LEU A 109 54.03 -77.41 18.58
N LEU A 110 53.55 -78.65 18.72
CA LEU A 110 52.17 -79.02 18.34
C LEU A 110 51.13 -78.32 19.22
N GLY A 111 51.38 -78.19 20.53
CA GLY A 111 50.53 -77.43 21.45
C GLY A 111 50.46 -75.93 21.12
N VAL A 112 51.61 -75.30 20.85
CA VAL A 112 51.67 -73.88 20.47
C VAL A 112 51.03 -73.65 19.09
N SER A 113 51.25 -74.56 18.14
CA SER A 113 50.62 -74.52 16.81
C SER A 113 49.09 -74.61 16.89
N THR A 114 48.56 -75.52 17.72
CA THR A 114 47.11 -75.65 17.93
C THR A 114 46.49 -74.44 18.65
N ILE A 115 47.21 -73.82 19.58
CA ILE A 115 46.75 -72.58 20.23
C ILE A 115 46.75 -71.41 19.25
N LEU A 116 47.78 -71.29 18.40
CA LEU A 116 47.86 -70.27 17.35
C LEU A 116 46.73 -70.42 16.33
N THR A 117 46.39 -71.63 15.90
CA THR A 117 45.27 -71.84 14.96
C THR A 117 43.93 -71.47 15.59
N ILE A 118 43.68 -71.82 16.85
CA ILE A 118 42.46 -71.41 17.57
C ILE A 118 42.40 -69.89 17.73
N ALA A 119 43.51 -69.23 18.09
CA ALA A 119 43.57 -67.78 18.22
C ALA A 119 43.26 -67.09 16.87
N ILE A 120 43.82 -67.57 15.76
CA ILE A 120 43.54 -67.04 14.42
C ILE A 120 42.06 -67.24 14.04
N ILE A 121 41.45 -68.37 14.38
CA ILE A 121 40.02 -68.62 14.13
C ILE A 121 39.14 -67.70 14.99
N VAL A 122 39.48 -67.47 16.25
CA VAL A 122 38.73 -66.58 17.15
C VAL A 122 38.90 -65.10 16.76
N PHE A 123 40.12 -64.66 16.46
CA PHE A 123 40.38 -63.31 15.95
C PHE A 123 39.77 -63.11 14.55
N GLY A 124 39.81 -64.14 13.70
CA GLY A 124 39.19 -64.14 12.37
C GLY A 124 37.67 -64.08 12.43
N SER A 125 37.04 -64.86 13.31
CA SER A 125 35.57 -64.83 13.51
C SER A 125 35.09 -63.53 14.15
N LYS A 126 35.78 -63.02 15.19
CA LYS A 126 35.48 -61.70 15.77
C LYS A 126 35.76 -60.54 14.81
N GLY A 127 36.82 -60.64 14.02
CA GLY A 127 37.17 -59.67 12.98
C GLY A 127 36.14 -59.65 11.84
N SER A 128 35.70 -60.83 11.39
CA SER A 128 34.62 -60.99 10.41
C SER A 128 33.28 -60.47 10.93
N GLN A 129 32.96 -60.72 12.21
CA GLN A 129 31.77 -60.19 12.87
C GLN A 129 31.79 -58.65 12.97
N ARG A 130 32.94 -58.05 13.31
CA ARG A 130 33.07 -56.59 13.36
C ARG A 130 33.04 -55.95 11.97
N SER A 131 33.63 -56.61 10.98
CA SER A 131 33.60 -56.20 9.57
C SER A 131 32.18 -56.22 8.99
N SER A 132 31.42 -57.29 9.26
CA SER A 132 30.01 -57.38 8.84
C SER A 132 29.12 -56.35 9.55
N GLN A 133 29.35 -56.09 10.84
CA GLN A 133 28.66 -54.99 11.54
C GLN A 133 29.00 -53.61 10.95
N LEU A 134 30.26 -53.35 10.64
CA LEU A 134 30.70 -52.09 10.02
C LEU A 134 30.13 -51.94 8.60
N SER A 135 30.03 -53.03 7.84
CA SER A 135 29.36 -53.06 6.53
C SER A 135 27.87 -52.74 6.67
N GLY A 136 27.17 -53.40 7.58
CA GLY A 136 25.75 -53.13 7.83
C GLY A 136 25.50 -51.69 8.26
N MET A 137 26.38 -51.11 9.09
CA MET A 137 26.27 -49.72 9.49
C MET A 137 26.54 -48.75 8.33
N ARG A 138 27.50 -49.06 7.45
CA ARG A 138 27.74 -48.32 6.21
C ARG A 138 26.51 -48.35 5.30
N ASP A 139 25.85 -49.50 5.18
CA ASP A 139 24.63 -49.66 4.36
C ASP A 139 23.43 -48.89 4.95
N THR A 140 23.31 -48.85 6.28
CA THR A 140 22.29 -48.00 6.92
C THR A 140 22.56 -46.51 6.70
N LEU A 141 23.82 -46.09 6.71
CA LEU A 141 24.20 -44.69 6.52
C LEU A 141 23.97 -44.25 5.07
N THR A 142 24.28 -45.11 4.09
CA THR A 142 23.97 -44.84 2.68
C THR A 142 22.46 -44.79 2.44
N SER A 143 21.69 -45.71 3.03
CA SER A 143 20.22 -45.70 2.94
C SER A 143 19.59 -44.44 3.57
N LEU A 144 20.06 -44.02 4.74
CA LEU A 144 19.60 -42.79 5.39
C LEU A 144 19.98 -41.55 4.56
N ASN A 145 21.20 -41.50 4.05
CA ASN A 145 21.64 -40.38 3.20
C ASN A 145 20.80 -40.28 1.93
N GLN A 146 20.43 -41.41 1.32
CA GLN A 146 19.53 -41.46 0.18
C GLN A 146 18.13 -40.98 0.54
N SER A 147 17.55 -41.48 1.64
CA SER A 147 16.22 -41.06 2.10
C SER A 147 16.15 -39.57 2.44
N ILE A 148 17.21 -39.01 3.03
CA ILE A 148 17.31 -37.57 3.31
C ILE A 148 17.39 -36.79 1.99
N GLY A 149 18.20 -37.25 1.04
CA GLY A 149 18.31 -36.65 -0.30
C GLY A 149 16.95 -36.62 -1.01
N ASP A 150 16.24 -37.73 -1.05
CA ASP A 150 14.92 -37.85 -1.66
C ASP A 150 13.89 -36.92 -0.97
N GLY A 151 13.96 -36.82 0.36
CA GLY A 151 13.14 -35.90 1.15
C GLY A 151 13.38 -34.43 0.81
N ILE A 152 14.65 -34.02 0.67
CA ILE A 152 15.04 -32.66 0.26
C ILE A 152 14.53 -32.34 -1.14
N VAL A 153 14.72 -33.25 -2.10
CA VAL A 153 14.24 -33.07 -3.49
C VAL A 153 12.71 -32.95 -3.53
N SER A 154 11.99 -33.78 -2.76
CA SER A 154 10.52 -33.71 -2.67
C SER A 154 10.05 -32.38 -2.09
N LEU A 155 10.69 -31.87 -1.04
CA LEU A 155 10.36 -30.57 -0.44
C LEU A 155 10.69 -29.42 -1.40
N GLN A 156 11.82 -29.48 -2.11
CA GLN A 156 12.19 -28.48 -3.09
C GLN A 156 11.19 -28.44 -4.25
N GLN A 157 10.73 -29.60 -4.72
CA GLN A 157 9.71 -29.69 -5.77
C GLN A 157 8.35 -29.15 -5.31
N LYS A 158 7.95 -29.43 -4.06
CA LYS A 158 6.73 -28.83 -3.48
C LYS A 158 6.88 -27.31 -3.34
N GLY A 159 8.07 -26.84 -2.97
CA GLY A 159 8.39 -25.41 -2.92
C GLY A 159 8.25 -24.73 -4.28
N THR A 160 8.80 -25.33 -5.34
CA THR A 160 8.68 -24.80 -6.71
C THR A 160 7.25 -24.85 -7.22
N ASP A 161 6.50 -25.94 -7.00
CA ASP A 161 5.07 -26.04 -7.35
C ASP A 161 4.21 -25.03 -6.59
N THR A 162 4.52 -24.75 -5.34
CA THR A 162 3.83 -23.72 -4.56
C THR A 162 4.14 -22.33 -5.11
N ALA A 163 5.41 -22.04 -5.45
CA ALA A 163 5.81 -20.77 -6.05
C ALA A 163 5.14 -20.51 -7.40
N THR A 164 5.01 -21.53 -8.27
CA THR A 164 4.32 -21.38 -9.57
C THR A 164 2.82 -21.14 -9.40
N LYS A 165 2.18 -21.79 -8.43
CA LYS A 165 0.77 -21.54 -8.11
C LYS A 165 0.54 -20.13 -7.58
N ILE A 166 1.45 -19.62 -6.74
CA ILE A 166 1.38 -18.25 -6.21
C ILE A 166 1.46 -17.24 -7.36
N THR A 167 2.46 -17.35 -8.25
CA THR A 167 2.58 -16.41 -9.39
C THR A 167 1.40 -16.50 -10.34
N GLN A 168 0.82 -17.69 -10.54
CA GLN A 168 -0.40 -17.86 -11.32
C GLN A 168 -1.63 -17.21 -10.65
N LEU A 169 -1.74 -17.33 -9.32
CA LEU A 169 -2.80 -16.68 -8.55
C LEU A 169 -2.67 -15.17 -8.59
N GLU A 170 -1.47 -14.62 -8.43
CA GLU A 170 -1.19 -13.19 -8.54
C GLU A 170 -1.61 -12.64 -9.92
N ALA A 171 -1.27 -13.34 -10.99
CA ALA A 171 -1.68 -12.96 -12.35
C ALA A 171 -3.21 -12.99 -12.52
N LYS A 172 -3.90 -13.99 -11.96
CA LYS A 172 -5.36 -14.07 -11.98
C LYS A 172 -6.00 -12.94 -11.17
N VAL A 173 -5.47 -12.63 -9.99
CA VAL A 173 -5.97 -11.53 -9.14
C VAL A 173 -5.82 -10.19 -9.87
N LYS A 174 -4.66 -9.94 -10.47
CA LYS A 174 -4.43 -8.71 -11.25
C LYS A 174 -5.44 -8.58 -12.39
N LYS A 175 -5.62 -9.64 -13.17
CA LYS A 175 -6.59 -9.68 -14.26
C LYS A 175 -8.03 -9.43 -13.77
N LEU A 176 -8.45 -10.11 -12.71
CA LEU A 176 -9.79 -9.91 -12.13
C LEU A 176 -9.99 -8.48 -11.61
N THR A 177 -8.94 -7.86 -11.07
CA THR A 177 -8.99 -6.47 -10.58
C THR A 177 -9.18 -5.48 -11.73
N GLU A 178 -8.44 -5.67 -12.83
CA GLU A 178 -8.59 -4.85 -14.05
C GLU A 178 -9.98 -5.02 -14.67
N GLU A 179 -10.51 -6.26 -14.73
CA GLU A 179 -11.87 -6.54 -15.20
C GLU A 179 -12.94 -5.91 -14.30
N ALA A 180 -12.75 -5.89 -12.98
CA ALA A 180 -13.67 -5.27 -12.04
C ALA A 180 -13.73 -3.74 -12.18
N GLU A 181 -12.59 -3.05 -12.29
CA GLU A 181 -12.56 -1.60 -12.51
C GLU A 181 -13.13 -1.20 -13.88
N ALA A 182 -12.87 -2.02 -14.91
CA ALA A 182 -13.49 -1.83 -16.23
C ALA A 182 -15.02 -2.02 -16.17
N ALA A 183 -15.50 -3.06 -15.48
CA ALA A 183 -16.92 -3.31 -15.31
C ALA A 183 -17.62 -2.20 -14.52
N LYS A 184 -16.98 -1.67 -13.47
CA LYS A 184 -17.46 -0.52 -12.69
C LYS A 184 -17.61 0.72 -13.58
N THR A 185 -16.61 1.01 -14.40
CA THR A 185 -16.65 2.14 -15.35
C THR A 185 -17.77 1.98 -16.37
N ARG A 186 -17.97 0.76 -16.89
CA ARG A 186 -19.08 0.45 -17.81
C ARG A 186 -20.46 0.60 -17.14
N LEU A 187 -20.58 0.22 -15.87
CA LEU A 187 -21.83 0.38 -15.13
C LEU A 187 -22.15 1.86 -14.89
N LEU A 188 -21.14 2.67 -14.53
CA LEU A 188 -21.30 4.12 -14.36
C LEU A 188 -21.69 4.81 -15.67
N SER A 189 -21.11 4.39 -16.80
CA SER A 189 -21.49 4.96 -18.10
C SER A 189 -22.93 4.59 -18.50
N GLN A 190 -23.39 3.38 -18.18
CA GLN A 190 -24.78 2.98 -18.41
C GLN A 190 -25.75 3.76 -17.51
N MET A 191 -25.40 3.97 -16.24
CA MET A 191 -26.21 4.72 -15.29
C MET A 191 -26.38 6.18 -15.74
N THR A 192 -25.28 6.85 -16.14
CA THR A 192 -25.32 8.23 -16.65
C THR A 192 -26.13 8.33 -17.95
N THR A 193 -26.02 7.34 -18.83
CA THR A 193 -26.86 7.27 -20.04
C THR A 193 -28.34 7.17 -19.70
N LEU A 194 -28.71 6.30 -18.75
CA LEU A 194 -30.08 6.16 -18.29
C LEU A 194 -30.62 7.45 -17.63
N GLN A 195 -29.80 8.12 -16.82
CA GLN A 195 -30.15 9.41 -16.22
C GLN A 195 -30.41 10.47 -17.29
N ARG A 196 -29.56 10.57 -18.33
CA ARG A 196 -29.76 11.51 -19.45
C ARG A 196 -31.06 11.20 -20.19
N SER A 197 -31.32 9.93 -20.53
CA SER A 197 -32.57 9.53 -21.19
C SER A 197 -33.80 9.84 -20.34
N PHE A 198 -33.73 9.65 -19.02
CA PHE A 198 -34.82 10.00 -18.11
C PHE A 198 -35.07 11.51 -18.06
N ARG A 199 -34.00 12.33 -18.02
CA ARG A 199 -34.11 13.80 -18.12
C ARG A 199 -34.75 14.21 -19.46
N GLY A 200 -34.39 13.57 -20.56
CA GLY A 200 -34.99 13.81 -21.88
C GLY A 200 -36.46 13.44 -21.98
N MET A 201 -36.85 12.24 -21.53
CA MET A 201 -38.27 11.87 -21.48
C MET A 201 -39.09 12.83 -20.59
N ASN A 202 -38.51 13.30 -19.49
CA ASN A 202 -39.16 14.29 -18.64
C ASN A 202 -39.26 15.65 -19.35
N CYS A 203 -38.27 16.04 -20.17
CA CYS A 203 -38.34 17.24 -21.02
C CYS A 203 -39.48 17.15 -22.03
N ASP A 204 -39.53 16.05 -22.81
CA ASP A 204 -40.56 15.81 -23.81
C ASP A 204 -41.96 15.89 -23.19
N LEU A 205 -42.15 15.26 -22.03
CA LEU A 205 -43.41 15.31 -21.30
C LEU A 205 -43.82 16.74 -20.93
N GLN A 206 -42.89 17.58 -20.48
CA GLN A 206 -43.17 18.99 -20.17
C GLN A 206 -43.48 19.80 -21.43
N ASN A 207 -42.76 19.55 -22.52
CA ASN A 207 -42.98 20.19 -23.81
C ASN A 207 -44.36 19.84 -24.37
N PHE A 208 -44.78 18.58 -24.30
CA PHE A 208 -46.14 18.15 -24.65
C PHE A 208 -47.20 18.81 -23.78
N LYS A 209 -46.97 18.90 -22.47
CA LYS A 209 -47.92 19.52 -21.53
C LYS A 209 -48.12 21.02 -21.80
N ASN A 210 -47.04 21.72 -22.14
CA ASN A 210 -47.04 23.17 -22.28
C ASN A 210 -47.20 23.63 -23.74
N ASN A 211 -47.29 22.69 -24.70
CA ASN A 211 -47.31 22.94 -26.14
C ASN A 211 -46.13 23.83 -26.60
N ARG A 212 -44.92 23.47 -26.13
CA ARG A 212 -43.66 24.16 -26.45
C ARG A 212 -42.66 23.20 -27.09
N THR A 213 -41.70 23.75 -27.81
CA THR A 213 -40.53 23.05 -28.36
C THR A 213 -39.30 23.83 -27.93
N GLU A 214 -38.91 23.65 -26.67
CA GLU A 214 -37.77 24.34 -26.06
C GLU A 214 -36.90 23.32 -25.34
N ALA A 215 -35.59 23.56 -25.34
CA ALA A 215 -34.65 22.75 -24.58
C ALA A 215 -34.97 22.82 -23.07
N CYS A 216 -34.70 21.75 -22.33
CA CYS A 216 -35.06 21.67 -20.92
C CYS A 216 -33.86 21.59 -19.98
N CYS A 217 -34.06 22.18 -18.80
CA CYS A 217 -33.14 22.08 -17.67
C CYS A 217 -33.80 21.43 -16.44
N PRO A 218 -33.01 20.76 -15.58
CA PRO A 218 -33.53 20.25 -14.31
C PRO A 218 -34.12 21.37 -13.45
N LYS A 219 -35.02 21.03 -12.53
CA LYS A 219 -35.62 22.02 -11.62
C LYS A 219 -34.53 22.74 -10.82
N GLY A 220 -34.58 24.07 -10.81
CA GLY A 220 -33.60 24.92 -10.12
C GLY A 220 -32.35 25.24 -10.94
N TRP A 221 -32.29 24.77 -12.19
CA TRP A 221 -31.31 25.19 -13.18
C TRP A 221 -31.97 26.15 -14.16
N ASP A 222 -31.20 27.13 -14.60
CA ASP A 222 -31.65 28.14 -15.56
C ASP A 222 -31.11 27.82 -16.94
N ILE A 223 -31.96 27.99 -17.95
CA ILE A 223 -31.58 27.73 -19.33
C ILE A 223 -31.00 28.98 -19.97
N PHE A 224 -29.90 28.81 -20.69
CA PHE A 224 -29.40 29.80 -21.63
C PHE A 224 -28.82 29.10 -22.85
N ARG A 225 -29.42 29.38 -24.02
CA ARG A 225 -29.12 28.71 -25.28
C ARG A 225 -29.27 27.18 -25.15
N LYS A 226 -28.17 26.43 -25.25
CA LYS A 226 -28.13 24.97 -25.21
C LYS A 226 -27.52 24.43 -23.92
N SER A 227 -27.38 25.27 -22.90
CA SER A 227 -26.79 24.90 -21.61
C SER A 227 -27.75 25.23 -20.47
N CYS A 228 -27.61 24.46 -19.39
CA CYS A 228 -28.28 24.64 -18.12
C CYS A 228 -27.27 25.06 -17.07
N TYR A 229 -27.63 26.06 -16.25
CA TYR A 229 -26.74 26.66 -15.27
C TYR A 229 -27.33 26.57 -13.87
N TRP A 230 -26.51 26.23 -12.88
CA TRP A 230 -26.88 26.22 -11.48
C TRP A 230 -25.81 26.91 -10.65
N GLU A 231 -26.25 27.70 -9.68
CA GLU A 231 -25.35 28.44 -8.81
C GLU A 231 -25.47 27.95 -7.38
N SER A 232 -24.33 27.87 -6.70
CA SER A 232 -24.29 27.48 -5.31
C SER A 232 -24.79 28.59 -4.39
N ARG A 233 -25.21 28.19 -3.19
CA ARG A 233 -25.55 29.10 -2.08
C ARG A 233 -24.51 29.09 -0.96
N LEU A 234 -23.45 28.29 -1.13
CA LEU A 234 -22.39 28.06 -0.16
C LEU A 234 -21.05 28.36 -0.81
N GLY A 235 -20.04 28.66 0.00
CA GLY A 235 -18.66 28.81 -0.46
C GLY A 235 -17.84 27.54 -0.22
N ARG A 236 -17.02 27.13 -1.19
CA ARG A 236 -16.10 25.98 -1.08
C ARG A 236 -14.79 26.24 -1.83
N PRO A 237 -13.70 25.49 -1.53
CA PRO A 237 -12.50 25.45 -2.36
C PRO A 237 -12.82 25.02 -3.80
N TRP A 238 -12.00 25.45 -4.76
CA TRP A 238 -12.25 25.22 -6.19
C TRP A 238 -12.39 23.73 -6.54
N GLU A 239 -11.53 22.87 -5.98
CA GLU A 239 -11.61 21.41 -6.20
C GLU A 239 -12.89 20.79 -5.64
N GLU A 240 -13.38 21.26 -4.49
CA GLU A 240 -14.66 20.80 -3.95
C GLU A 240 -15.84 21.30 -4.79
N ALA A 241 -15.77 22.53 -5.30
CA ALA A 241 -16.77 23.10 -6.19
C ALA A 241 -16.84 22.32 -7.52
N LYS A 242 -15.68 21.97 -8.08
CA LYS A 242 -15.57 21.09 -9.26
C LYS A 242 -16.21 19.73 -9.01
N ALA A 243 -15.88 19.09 -7.88
CA ALA A 243 -16.45 17.80 -7.50
C ALA A 243 -17.98 17.86 -7.30
N ASP A 244 -18.52 18.96 -6.75
CA ASP A 244 -19.98 19.14 -6.62
C ASP A 244 -20.68 19.26 -7.98
N CYS A 245 -20.08 19.96 -8.95
CA CYS A 245 -20.62 19.98 -10.31
C CYS A 245 -20.57 18.59 -10.97
N GLU A 246 -19.45 17.87 -10.85
CA GLU A 246 -19.31 16.52 -11.39
C GLU A 246 -20.34 15.55 -10.79
N ALA A 247 -20.60 15.66 -9.48
CA ALA A 247 -21.63 14.87 -8.80
C ALA A 247 -23.06 15.17 -9.28
N ARG A 248 -23.28 16.27 -10.01
CA ARG A 248 -24.57 16.66 -10.61
C ARG A 248 -24.68 16.27 -12.09
N ASP A 249 -23.72 15.52 -12.62
CA ASP A 249 -23.52 15.29 -14.06
C ASP A 249 -23.30 16.60 -14.83
N ALA A 250 -22.56 17.54 -14.22
CA ALA A 250 -22.23 18.86 -14.75
C ALA A 250 -20.71 19.11 -14.64
N HIS A 251 -20.26 20.26 -15.10
CA HIS A 251 -18.91 20.76 -14.85
C HIS A 251 -18.98 22.20 -14.30
N LEU A 252 -17.90 22.71 -13.72
CA LEU A 252 -17.81 24.15 -13.47
C LEU A 252 -17.97 24.90 -14.80
N VAL A 253 -18.66 26.04 -14.78
CA VAL A 253 -19.03 26.76 -16.00
C VAL A 253 -17.84 27.07 -16.90
N ILE A 254 -17.99 26.79 -18.19
CA ILE A 254 -16.98 27.05 -19.22
C ILE A 254 -17.47 28.22 -20.06
N ILE A 255 -16.92 29.40 -19.81
CA ILE A 255 -17.40 30.61 -20.47
C ILE A 255 -16.72 30.75 -21.83
N ASN A 256 -17.44 30.39 -22.90
CA ASN A 256 -16.92 30.34 -24.26
C ASN A 256 -17.37 31.52 -25.15
N SER A 257 -18.29 32.37 -24.69
CA SER A 257 -18.81 33.52 -25.45
C SER A 257 -19.08 34.76 -24.59
N TYR A 258 -19.10 35.93 -25.23
CA TYR A 258 -19.45 37.19 -24.55
C TYR A 258 -20.87 37.20 -24.01
N GLU A 259 -21.82 36.56 -24.71
CA GLU A 259 -23.21 36.52 -24.23
C GLU A 259 -23.35 35.61 -23.01
N GLU A 260 -22.61 34.51 -22.97
CA GLU A 260 -22.55 33.63 -21.81
C GLU A 260 -21.87 34.32 -20.62
N GLN A 261 -20.73 35.00 -20.85
CA GLN A 261 -20.07 35.80 -19.82
C GLN A 261 -21.06 36.79 -19.20
N ARG A 262 -21.82 37.52 -20.03
CA ARG A 262 -22.83 38.46 -19.57
C ARG A 262 -23.97 37.76 -18.82
N PHE A 263 -24.45 36.63 -19.32
CA PHE A 263 -25.54 35.86 -18.71
C PHE A 263 -25.15 35.40 -17.30
N VAL A 264 -23.98 34.78 -17.14
CA VAL A 264 -23.49 34.29 -15.84
C VAL A 264 -23.20 35.47 -14.90
N ALA A 265 -22.45 36.47 -15.36
CA ALA A 265 -22.04 37.61 -14.53
C ALA A 265 -23.23 38.43 -14.00
N VAL A 266 -24.25 38.70 -14.81
CA VAL A 266 -25.41 39.48 -14.34
C VAL A 266 -26.16 38.77 -13.21
N ARG A 267 -26.15 37.44 -13.21
CA ARG A 267 -26.92 36.62 -12.30
C ARG A 267 -26.25 36.41 -10.95
N VAL A 268 -24.94 36.20 -10.96
CA VAL A 268 -24.21 35.86 -9.72
C VAL A 268 -23.67 37.07 -8.96
N ARG A 269 -23.62 38.25 -9.59
CA ARG A 269 -23.19 39.47 -8.90
C ARG A 269 -24.07 39.79 -7.68
N PRO A 270 -23.49 40.33 -6.60
CA PRO A 270 -22.08 40.75 -6.47
C PRO A 270 -21.18 39.67 -5.85
N GLN A 271 -21.53 38.38 -5.96
CA GLN A 271 -20.83 37.29 -5.28
C GLN A 271 -19.54 36.90 -6.00
N PHE A 272 -18.55 36.42 -5.25
CA PHE A 272 -17.39 35.75 -5.81
C PHE A 272 -17.74 34.30 -6.14
N MET A 273 -17.53 33.91 -7.40
CA MET A 273 -17.94 32.60 -7.90
C MET A 273 -16.85 31.92 -8.71
N TRP A 274 -16.42 30.73 -8.31
CA TRP A 274 -15.55 29.87 -9.11
C TRP A 274 -16.15 29.59 -10.48
N ILE A 275 -15.29 29.65 -11.49
CA ILE A 275 -15.55 29.20 -12.86
C ILE A 275 -14.62 28.05 -13.21
N GLY A 276 -14.91 27.35 -14.30
CA GLY A 276 -14.19 26.13 -14.69
C GLY A 276 -12.82 26.37 -15.31
N LEU A 277 -12.08 27.39 -14.88
CA LEU A 277 -10.80 27.80 -15.46
C LEU A 277 -9.70 27.81 -14.39
N SER A 278 -8.60 27.11 -14.66
CA SER A 278 -7.43 27.01 -13.76
C SER A 278 -6.14 26.85 -14.56
N ASP A 279 -5.02 27.33 -14.02
CA ASP A 279 -3.67 27.10 -14.54
C ASP A 279 -2.77 26.27 -13.62
N ALA A 280 -3.34 25.55 -12.64
CA ALA A 280 -2.61 24.66 -11.72
C ALA A 280 -1.72 23.59 -12.40
N THR A 281 -1.92 23.34 -13.70
CA THR A 281 -1.08 22.47 -14.53
C THR A 281 0.01 23.22 -15.33
N GLY A 282 0.29 24.47 -14.97
CA GLY A 282 1.28 25.37 -15.58
C GLY A 282 0.76 26.20 -16.77
N SER A 283 -0.52 26.08 -17.12
CA SER A 283 -1.15 26.87 -18.18
C SER A 283 -2.67 26.85 -18.03
N TRP A 284 -3.33 27.97 -18.34
CA TRP A 284 -4.78 28.13 -18.25
C TRP A 284 -5.54 27.12 -19.12
N LYS A 285 -6.39 26.31 -18.49
CA LYS A 285 -7.24 25.30 -19.12
C LYS A 285 -8.63 25.31 -18.50
N TRP A 286 -9.61 25.00 -19.33
CA TRP A 286 -10.96 24.71 -18.85
C TRP A 286 -11.04 23.31 -18.23
N VAL A 287 -12.04 23.07 -17.39
CA VAL A 287 -12.28 21.78 -16.71
C VAL A 287 -12.57 20.61 -17.67
N ASP A 288 -12.93 20.89 -18.93
CA ASP A 288 -13.06 19.88 -19.99
C ASP A 288 -11.71 19.54 -20.67
N GLY A 289 -10.63 20.19 -20.23
CA GLY A 289 -9.27 20.03 -20.76
C GLY A 289 -8.95 20.92 -21.97
N THR A 290 -9.91 21.72 -22.46
CA THR A 290 -9.64 22.64 -23.58
C THR A 290 -8.70 23.76 -23.13
N PRO A 291 -7.63 24.06 -23.90
CA PRO A 291 -6.75 25.19 -23.60
C PRO A 291 -7.50 26.52 -23.65
N TYR A 292 -7.26 27.40 -22.68
CA TYR A 292 -7.84 28.74 -22.68
C TYR A 292 -7.22 29.59 -23.79
N THR A 293 -8.08 30.25 -24.57
CA THR A 293 -7.65 31.29 -25.53
C THR A 293 -7.88 32.66 -24.90
N VAL A 294 -6.85 33.51 -24.92
CA VAL A 294 -6.87 34.81 -24.23
C VAL A 294 -8.03 35.69 -24.69
N ARG A 295 -8.89 36.06 -23.72
CA ARG A 295 -9.92 37.10 -23.83
C ARG A 295 -9.74 38.10 -22.70
N GLN A 296 -8.80 39.04 -22.90
CA GLN A 296 -8.40 40.01 -21.88
C GLN A 296 -9.55 40.88 -21.36
N SER A 297 -10.61 41.07 -22.16
CA SER A 297 -11.81 41.84 -21.79
C SER A 297 -12.65 41.19 -20.70
N ASP A 298 -12.49 39.90 -20.44
CA ASP A 298 -13.22 39.21 -19.37
C ASP A 298 -12.51 39.37 -18.01
N TRP A 299 -11.19 39.52 -18.01
CA TRP A 299 -10.37 39.71 -16.80
C TRP A 299 -10.49 41.13 -16.23
N ALA A 300 -10.41 41.23 -14.90
CA ALA A 300 -10.27 42.51 -14.22
C ALA A 300 -8.98 43.22 -14.68
N PRO A 301 -8.93 44.56 -14.66
CA PRO A 301 -7.72 45.29 -14.99
C PRO A 301 -6.54 44.84 -14.11
N GLY A 302 -5.48 44.33 -14.74
CA GLY A 302 -4.30 43.81 -14.06
C GLY A 302 -4.24 42.29 -13.93
N GLN A 303 -5.34 41.57 -14.22
CA GLN A 303 -5.43 40.12 -14.06
C GLN A 303 -5.22 39.33 -15.38
N PRO A 304 -4.79 38.06 -15.29
CA PRO A 304 -4.32 37.37 -14.07
C PRO A 304 -2.92 37.81 -13.64
N ASP A 305 -2.67 37.93 -12.33
CA ASP A 305 -1.41 38.45 -11.75
C ASP A 305 -0.62 37.44 -10.90
N ASN A 306 -1.21 36.26 -10.65
CA ASN A 306 -0.62 35.18 -9.87
C ASN A 306 -0.05 35.69 -8.54
N TRP A 307 -0.83 36.41 -7.75
CA TRP A 307 -0.32 37.13 -6.59
C TRP A 307 0.14 36.20 -5.45
N TYR A 308 1.38 36.38 -4.95
CA TYR A 308 1.93 35.55 -3.85
C TYR A 308 1.72 36.16 -2.44
N GLY A 309 1.16 37.36 -2.35
CA GLY A 309 1.14 38.16 -1.11
C GLY A 309 0.05 37.78 -0.11
N HIS A 310 -0.83 36.82 -0.42
CA HIS A 310 -1.93 36.40 0.45
C HIS A 310 -1.50 35.49 1.63
N GLY A 311 -0.27 34.96 1.62
CA GLY A 311 0.28 34.17 2.74
C GLY A 311 -0.28 32.76 2.89
N LEU A 312 -0.89 32.19 1.84
CA LEU A 312 -1.42 30.81 1.82
C LEU A 312 -0.42 29.79 1.24
N GLY A 313 0.73 30.27 0.76
CA GLY A 313 1.72 29.46 0.04
C GLY A 313 1.33 29.31 -1.44
N GLY A 314 2.32 29.28 -2.34
CA GLY A 314 2.04 29.34 -3.78
C GLY A 314 1.50 30.70 -4.22
N GLY A 315 1.02 30.75 -5.46
CA GLY A 315 0.30 31.90 -6.00
C GLY A 315 -1.17 31.56 -6.26
N GLU A 316 -1.75 32.10 -7.32
CA GLU A 316 -3.19 32.11 -7.58
C GLU A 316 -3.50 31.33 -8.86
N ASP A 317 -4.01 30.10 -8.70
CA ASP A 317 -4.13 29.16 -9.83
C ASP A 317 -5.57 28.91 -10.32
N CYS A 318 -6.58 29.56 -9.71
CA CYS A 318 -7.99 29.30 -9.97
C CYS A 318 -8.77 30.57 -10.28
N ALA A 319 -9.48 30.60 -11.41
CA ALA A 319 -10.25 31.76 -11.82
C ALA A 319 -11.64 31.80 -11.17
N HIS A 320 -12.08 33.00 -10.80
CA HIS A 320 -13.43 33.28 -10.33
C HIS A 320 -13.98 34.56 -10.96
N LEU A 321 -15.31 34.67 -10.96
CA LEU A 321 -16.01 35.93 -11.17
C LEU A 321 -15.86 36.80 -9.92
N HIS A 322 -15.45 38.04 -10.11
CA HIS A 322 -15.35 39.08 -9.11
C HIS A 322 -16.71 39.79 -8.93
N HIS A 323 -16.83 40.69 -7.96
CA HIS A 323 -18.10 41.32 -7.57
C HIS A 323 -18.74 42.17 -8.69
N ASP A 324 -17.95 42.64 -9.65
CA ASP A 324 -18.38 43.40 -10.81
C ASP A 324 -18.66 42.52 -12.05
N GLY A 325 -18.34 41.22 -11.96
CA GLY A 325 -18.50 40.22 -13.00
C GLY A 325 -17.26 39.99 -13.87
N SER A 326 -16.19 40.74 -13.66
CA SER A 326 -14.89 40.47 -14.31
C SER A 326 -14.19 39.26 -13.67
N TRP A 327 -13.18 38.70 -14.32
CA TRP A 327 -12.45 37.53 -13.81
C TRP A 327 -11.24 37.94 -12.99
N ASN A 328 -10.93 37.14 -11.99
CA ASN A 328 -9.74 37.26 -11.15
C ASN A 328 -9.21 35.84 -10.88
N ASP A 329 -7.90 35.66 -10.93
CA ASP A 329 -7.25 34.47 -10.40
C ASP A 329 -7.08 34.62 -8.90
N ASP A 330 -7.34 33.55 -8.16
CA ASP A 330 -7.18 33.56 -6.72
C ASP A 330 -6.72 32.18 -6.24
N HIS A 331 -6.24 32.13 -5.01
CA HIS A 331 -5.76 30.92 -4.39
C HIS A 331 -6.91 29.90 -4.27
N CYS A 332 -6.74 28.72 -4.88
CA CYS A 332 -7.78 27.71 -5.04
C CYS A 332 -8.45 27.21 -3.74
N SER A 333 -7.79 27.43 -2.59
CA SER A 333 -8.32 27.04 -1.28
C SER A 333 -9.35 28.02 -0.70
N ARG A 334 -9.60 29.16 -1.36
CA ARG A 334 -10.62 30.12 -0.89
C ARG A 334 -12.02 29.55 -1.03
N ASN A 335 -12.90 30.00 -0.13
CA ASN A 335 -14.29 29.61 -0.15
C ASN A 335 -15.10 30.61 -0.96
N TYR A 336 -15.33 30.32 -2.23
CA TYR A 336 -16.23 31.06 -3.10
C TYR A 336 -17.43 30.22 -3.50
N GLY A 337 -18.51 30.89 -3.88
CA GLY A 337 -19.62 30.20 -4.55
C GLY A 337 -19.13 29.62 -5.88
N TRP A 338 -19.96 28.88 -6.59
CA TRP A 338 -19.57 28.32 -7.88
C TRP A 338 -20.77 28.16 -8.80
N VAL A 339 -20.50 28.15 -10.10
CA VAL A 339 -21.51 27.95 -11.13
C VAL A 339 -21.22 26.64 -11.84
N CYS A 340 -22.20 25.75 -11.86
CA CYS A 340 -22.17 24.53 -12.65
C CYS A 340 -22.90 24.74 -13.98
N GLU A 341 -22.44 24.05 -15.01
CA GLU A 341 -22.99 24.03 -16.35
C GLU A 341 -23.13 22.58 -16.84
N MET A 342 -24.20 22.31 -17.58
CA MET A 342 -24.39 21.07 -18.34
C MET A 342 -25.12 21.37 -19.65
N GLU A 343 -25.03 20.46 -20.62
CA GLU A 343 -25.83 20.55 -21.84
C GLU A 343 -27.33 20.40 -21.52
N ALA A 344 -28.15 21.25 -22.13
CA ALA A 344 -29.60 21.16 -22.06
C ALA A 344 -30.09 19.96 -22.89
N VAL A 345 -31.24 19.39 -22.52
CA VAL A 345 -31.83 18.29 -23.31
C VAL A 345 -32.71 18.88 -24.40
N ASP A 346 -32.37 18.57 -25.65
CA ASP A 346 -33.07 18.97 -26.89
C ASP A 346 -34.15 17.96 -27.30
#